data_AF-A0A7W0NRK7-F1
#
_entry.id   AF-A0A7W0NRK7-F1
#
_cell.length_a   1.000
_cell.length_b   1.000
_cell.length_c   1.000
_cell.angle_alpha   90.00
_cell.angle_beta   90.00
_cell.angle_gamma   90.00
#
_symmetry.space_group_name_H-M   'P 1'
#
loop_
_entity.id
_entity.type
_entity.pdbx_description
1 polymer ?
#
loop_
_entity_poly.entity_id
_entity_poly.type
_entity_poly.pdbx_seq_one_letter_code
_entity_poly.pdbx_strand_id
1 'polypeptide(L)' 'MAGIIAAETRALLKDRFPYFILLYDADKVGITATGDADQNELFPNDDVPPGITKTCVELYREARLQP' A
#
# COMPACT_ATOMS: atom_id res chain seq x y z
N MET A 1 6.13 -29.57 9.45
CA MET A 1 5.68 -29.50 8.04
C MET A 1 5.12 -28.13 7.67
N ALA A 2 4.06 -27.64 8.32
CA ALA A 2 3.42 -26.36 7.98
C ALA A 2 4.37 -25.13 7.94
N GLY A 3 5.30 -25.02 8.90
CA GLY A 3 6.26 -23.92 8.93
C GLY A 3 7.26 -23.91 7.76
N ILE A 4 7.65 -25.10 7.27
CA ILE A 4 8.53 -25.23 6.10
C ILE A 4 7.78 -24.82 4.83
N ILE A 5 6.54 -25.32 4.67
CA ILE A 5 5.66 -24.96 3.55
C ILE A 5 5.44 -23.44 3.50
N ALA A 6 5.19 -22.79 4.65
CA ALA A 6 5.02 -21.34 4.72
C ALA A 6 6.29 -20.57 4.32
N ALA A 7 7.47 -21.02 4.75
CA ALA A 7 8.74 -20.39 4.42
C ALA A 7 9.08 -20.52 2.92
N GLU A 8 8.91 -21.71 2.34
CA GLU A 8 9.14 -21.96 0.91
C GLU A 8 8.11 -21.23 0.04
N THR A 9 6.84 -21.22 0.46
CA THR A 9 5.78 -20.46 -0.22
C THR A 9 6.08 -18.96 -0.20
N ARG A 10 6.55 -18.42 0.93
CA ARG A 10 6.96 -17.02 1.03
C ARG A 10 8.15 -16.71 0.12
N ALA A 11 9.15 -17.60 0.06
CA ALA A 11 10.30 -17.43 -0.82
C ALA A 11 9.89 -17.43 -2.31
N LEU A 12 9.04 -18.39 -2.72
CA LEU A 12 8.52 -18.48 -4.09
C LEU A 12 7.64 -17.29 -4.46
N LEU A 13 6.82 -16.79 -3.54
CA LEU A 13 6.00 -15.61 -3.78
C LEU A 13 6.86 -14.35 -3.92
N LYS A 14 7.90 -14.19 -3.11
CA LYS A 14 8.86 -13.07 -3.26
C LYS A 14 9.61 -13.11 -4.58
N ASP A 15 9.99 -14.30 -5.05
CA ASP A 15 10.67 -14.49 -6.33
C ASP A 15 9.75 -14.18 -7.52
N ARG A 16 8.52 -14.72 -7.49
CA ARG A 16 7.57 -14.57 -8.59
C ARG A 16 6.91 -13.19 -8.63
N PHE A 17 6.79 -12.54 -7.48
CA PHE A 17 6.11 -11.28 -7.28
C PHE A 17 6.92 -10.38 -6.32
N PRO A 18 8.01 -9.75 -6.81
CA PRO A 18 8.85 -8.87 -6.00
C PRO A 18 8.20 -7.50 -5.77
N TYR A 19 6.92 -7.48 -5.42
CA TYR A 19 6.15 -6.25 -5.24
C TYR A 19 5.31 -6.28 -3.98
N PHE A 20 5.29 -5.13 -3.30
CA PHE A 20 4.40 -4.90 -2.17
C PHE A 20 2.99 -4.69 -2.70
N ILE A 21 2.04 -5.49 -2.21
CA ILE A 21 0.62 -5.27 -2.47
C ILE A 21 0.14 -4.28 -1.41
N LEU A 22 -0.12 -3.06 -1.85
CA LEU A 22 -0.68 -1.99 -1.03
C LEU A 22 -2.13 -1.81 -1.45
N LEU A 23 -3.04 -1.91 -0.49
CA LEU A 23 -4.46 -1.66 -0.70
C LEU A 23 -4.73 -0.21 -0.37
N TYR A 24 -5.59 0.42 -1.18
CA TYR A 24 -6.02 1.80 -1.00
C TYR A 24 -7.54 1.91 -1.17
N ASP A 25 -8.11 2.98 -0.63
CA ASP A 25 -9.54 3.28 -0.81
C ASP A 25 -9.81 3.88 -2.20
N ALA A 26 -10.41 3.09 -3.08
CA ALA A 26 -10.68 3.49 -4.46
C ALA A 26 -11.64 4.69 -4.58
N ASP A 27 -12.55 4.87 -3.61
CA ASP A 27 -13.50 6.00 -3.60
C ASP A 27 -12.79 7.31 -3.25
N LYS A 28 -11.56 7.22 -2.75
CA LYS A 28 -10.67 8.32 -2.34
C LYS A 28 -9.49 8.49 -3.29
N VAL A 29 -9.53 7.84 -4.44
CA VAL A 29 -8.52 7.98 -5.49
C VAL A 29 -9.14 8.67 -6.69
N GLY A 30 -9.06 10.00 -6.69
CA GLY A 30 -9.53 10.83 -7.78
C GLY A 30 -9.12 12.29 -7.63
N ILE A 31 -9.35 13.04 -8.70
CA ILE A 31 -9.43 14.50 -8.65
C ILE A 31 -10.93 14.78 -8.56
N THR A 32 -11.36 15.62 -7.63
CA THR A 32 -12.77 16.03 -7.56
C THR A 32 -13.19 16.64 -8.91
N ALA A 33 -14.50 16.63 -9.21
CA ALA A 33 -15.00 17.24 -10.45
C ALA A 33 -14.63 18.74 -10.60
N THR A 34 -14.27 19.41 -9.51
CA THR A 34 -13.85 20.81 -9.46
C THR A 34 -12.34 21.01 -9.65
N GLY A 35 -11.55 19.94 -9.69
CA GLY A 35 -10.08 20.03 -9.76
C GLY A 35 -9.42 20.18 -8.39
N ASP A 36 -10.19 20.21 -7.32
CA ASP A 36 -9.68 20.29 -5.95
C ASP A 36 -9.11 18.93 -5.52
N ALA A 37 -8.07 18.99 -4.68
CA ALA A 37 -7.56 17.80 -4.01
C ALA A 37 -8.64 17.23 -3.10
N ASP A 38 -8.96 15.96 -3.26
CA ASP A 38 -9.79 15.21 -2.32
C ASP A 38 -8.89 14.48 -1.31
N GLN A 39 -9.53 13.86 -0.33
CA GLN A 39 -8.95 12.84 0.51
C GLN A 39 -8.28 11.77 -0.34
N ASN A 40 -6.97 11.60 -0.21
CA ASN A 40 -6.19 10.62 -0.99
C ASN A 40 -4.97 10.17 -0.20
N GLU A 41 -4.49 8.95 -0.42
CA GLU A 41 -3.34 8.37 0.29
C GLU A 41 -2.20 7.92 -0.64
N LEU A 42 -2.38 8.10 -1.95
CA LEU A 42 -1.44 7.69 -3.00
C LEU A 42 -0.42 8.78 -3.37
N PHE A 43 -0.56 9.98 -2.82
CA PHE A 43 0.41 11.07 -2.97
C PHE A 43 0.56 11.86 -1.66
N PRO A 44 1.65 12.62 -1.48
CA PRO A 44 1.81 13.46 -0.29
C PRO A 44 0.77 14.59 -0.27
N ASN A 45 -0.19 14.52 0.66
CA ASN A 45 -1.18 15.56 0.94
C ASN A 45 -1.46 15.64 2.45
N ASP A 46 -2.08 16.75 2.86
CA ASP A 46 -2.52 16.94 4.24
C ASP A 46 -3.94 16.39 4.48
N ASP A 47 -4.71 16.18 3.40
CA ASP A 47 -6.08 15.65 3.45
C ASP A 47 -6.08 14.15 3.16
N VAL A 48 -5.92 13.36 4.21
CA VAL A 48 -5.91 11.90 4.15
C VAL A 48 -7.30 11.34 4.52
N PRO A 49 -7.71 10.18 3.97
CA PRO A 49 -8.97 9.54 4.33
C PRO A 49 -9.11 9.30 5.84
N PRO A 50 -10.29 9.52 6.44
CA PRO A 50 -10.48 9.31 7.87
C PRO A 50 -10.37 7.82 8.23
N GLY A 51 -9.71 7.52 9.33
CA GLY A 51 -9.58 6.17 9.86
C GLY A 51 -8.37 5.38 9.37
N ILE A 52 -7.53 5.95 8.50
CA ILE A 52 -6.22 5.35 8.17
C ILE A 52 -5.15 5.83 9.14
N THR A 53 -4.28 4.91 9.57
CA THR A 53 -3.16 5.21 10.50
C THR A 53 -1.87 5.58 9.75
N LYS A 54 -1.73 5.07 8.52
CA LYS A 54 -0.61 5.32 7.61
C LYS A 54 -1.15 5.35 6.19
N THR A 55 -0.62 6.26 5.38
CA THR A 55 -0.89 6.34 3.94
C THR A 55 -0.23 5.18 3.20
N CYS A 56 -0.72 4.85 2.01
CA CYS A 56 -0.05 3.90 1.13
C CYS A 56 1.38 4.31 0.79
N VAL A 57 1.65 5.62 0.68
CA VAL A 57 3.01 6.14 0.45
C VAL A 57 3.94 5.80 1.62
N GLU A 58 3.47 5.93 2.86
CA GLU A 58 4.24 5.55 4.05
C GLU A 58 4.47 4.04 4.12
N LEU A 59 3.42 3.25 3.89
CA LEU A 59 3.53 1.79 3.83
C LEU A 59 4.50 1.33 2.73
N TYR A 60 4.47 1.97 1.57
CA TYR A 60 5.43 1.72 0.49
C TYR A 60 6.87 2.00 0.91
N ARG A 61 7.11 3.14 1.58
CA ARG A 61 8.44 3.53 2.05
C ARG A 61 8.96 2.56 3.10
N GLU A 62 8.13 2.18 4.07
CA GLU A 62 8.48 1.18 5.09
C GLU A 62 8.80 -0.17 4.46
N ALA A 63 7.97 -0.60 3.52
CA ALA A 63 8.15 -1.85 2.81
C ALA A 63 9.47 -1.85 2.01
N ARG A 64 9.83 -0.75 1.34
CA ARG A 64 11.14 -0.62 0.68
C ARG A 64 12.35 -0.68 1.62
N LEU A 65 12.17 -0.34 2.89
CA LEU A 65 13.23 -0.41 3.90
C LEU A 65 13.41 -1.83 4.46
N GLN A 66 12.43 -2.73 4.26
CA GLN A 66 12.47 -4.13 4.71
C GLN A 66 12.51 -5.11 3.52
N PRO A 67 13.62 -5.82 3.29
CA PRO A 67 13.77 -6.73 2.14
C PRO A 67 12.91 -8.02 2.17
#